data_AF-A0A955VWW6-F1
#
_entry.id   AF-A0A955VWW6-F1
#
_cell.length_a   1.000
_cell.length_b   1.000
_cell.length_c   1.000
_cell.angle_alpha   90.00
_cell.angle_beta   90.00
_cell.angle_gamma   90.00
#
_symmetry.space_group_name_H-M   'P 1'
#
loop_
_entity.id
_entity.type
_entity.pdbx_description
1 polymer ?
#
loop_
_entity_poly.entity_id
_entity_poly.type
_entity_poly.pdbx_seq_one_letter_code
_entity_poly.pdbx_strand_id
1 'polypeptide(L)'
;RDNDEYQATLRLPPPGRYDHAIRVSVDGGFSYTYADGQPAGSSDGYQIENAGDLFVGDQAARVAREGQVVISEILYDPNGIPDNLGEWIELFNPTDRDLDLTTCFLEDATREQAPLDGVIVPAFGYAVVARSLDPAVNGGIQAAATFPFTLDDDGDVVSLVCRFEVDRVDYDVGLEFPAATGTSIQVDVAHQSLRENDQGGYWCEGAAGGTPGGANRDCGPLEGFSAERMQAIFDVHCDGCHTHGAVTEGLSLDGFEAQTFNVPSTQLPAMPLITPGDRRQSYLYYKLSGEHFQLPGGQGVWMPPAVPFPPTTIERFGLFIDGLQ
;
A
#
# COMPACT_ATOMS: atom_id res chain seq x y z
N ARG A 1 33.68 -34.47 -10.23
CA ARG A 1 32.70 -33.41 -10.58
C ARG A 1 31.51 -34.21 -11.04
N ASP A 2 30.66 -34.53 -10.09
CA ASP A 2 29.75 -35.65 -10.17
C ASP A 2 28.43 -35.02 -10.58
N ASN A 3 27.89 -35.48 -11.70
CA ASN A 3 26.78 -34.88 -12.42
C ASN A 3 25.52 -35.68 -12.07
N ASP A 4 25.14 -35.67 -10.80
CA ASP A 4 24.05 -36.45 -10.20
C ASP A 4 22.70 -35.70 -10.15
N GLU A 5 22.58 -34.58 -10.86
CA GLU A 5 21.31 -33.89 -11.05
C GLU A 5 20.46 -34.58 -12.13
N TYR A 6 19.24 -34.98 -11.75
CA TYR A 6 18.24 -35.53 -12.66
C TYR A 6 17.09 -34.53 -12.80
N GLN A 7 16.70 -34.22 -14.05
CA GLN A 7 15.54 -33.39 -14.34
C GLN A 7 14.37 -34.26 -14.82
N ALA A 8 13.18 -34.02 -14.27
CA ALA A 8 11.93 -34.63 -14.71
C ALA A 8 10.89 -33.56 -15.01
N THR A 9 9.99 -33.82 -15.95
CA THR A 9 8.82 -32.98 -16.22
C THR A 9 7.61 -33.54 -15.49
N LEU A 10 7.04 -32.75 -14.58
CA LEU A 10 5.78 -33.07 -13.93
C LEU A 10 4.61 -32.55 -14.78
N ARG A 11 3.63 -33.42 -15.08
CA ARG A 11 2.32 -33.00 -15.59
C ARG A 11 1.39 -32.81 -14.40
N LEU A 12 0.89 -31.60 -14.18
CA LEU A 12 -0.01 -31.33 -13.08
C LEU A 12 -1.39 -31.98 -13.31
N PRO A 13 -1.98 -32.66 -12.31
CA PRO A 13 -3.35 -33.15 -12.36
C PRO A 13 -4.37 -32.00 -12.37
N PRO A 14 -5.69 -32.27 -12.51
CA PRO A 14 -6.72 -31.28 -12.28
C PRO A 14 -6.62 -30.62 -10.89
N PRO A 15 -7.36 -29.53 -10.62
CA PRO A 15 -7.37 -28.91 -9.31
C PRO A 15 -7.75 -29.87 -8.19
N GLY A 16 -7.01 -29.80 -7.08
CA GLY A 16 -7.16 -30.70 -5.95
C GLY A 16 -5.89 -30.80 -5.10
N ARG A 17 -6.01 -31.53 -4.00
CA ARG A 17 -4.90 -31.88 -3.12
C ARG A 17 -4.49 -33.32 -3.39
N TYR A 18 -3.20 -33.55 -3.57
CA TYR A 18 -2.63 -34.83 -3.97
C TYR A 18 -1.43 -35.16 -3.11
N ASP A 19 -1.35 -36.43 -2.70
CA ASP A 19 -0.11 -36.97 -2.16
C ASP A 19 0.87 -37.18 -3.33
N HIS A 20 2.13 -36.76 -3.15
CA HIS A 20 3.17 -36.95 -4.15
C HIS A 20 4.43 -37.57 -3.55
N ALA A 21 5.09 -38.42 -4.34
CA ALA A 21 6.41 -38.95 -4.07
C ALA A 21 7.19 -39.09 -5.37
N ILE A 22 8.51 -38.97 -5.29
CA ILE A 22 9.39 -39.22 -6.42
C ILE A 22 9.89 -40.66 -6.29
N ARG A 23 9.90 -41.42 -7.40
CA ARG A 23 10.58 -42.72 -7.43
C ARG A 23 11.76 -42.66 -8.38
N VAL A 24 12.90 -43.20 -7.95
CA VAL A 24 14.16 -43.22 -8.68
C VAL A 24 14.55 -44.66 -8.96
N SER A 25 15.02 -44.95 -10.17
CA SER A 25 15.60 -46.23 -10.54
C SER A 25 17.03 -46.02 -11.02
N VAL A 26 17.95 -46.84 -10.51
CA VAL A 26 19.37 -46.85 -10.89
C VAL A 26 19.75 -48.07 -11.73
N ASP A 27 18.79 -48.95 -12.03
CA ASP A 27 19.00 -50.21 -12.75
C ASP A 27 18.26 -50.28 -14.09
N GLY A 28 17.71 -49.17 -14.59
CA GLY A 28 16.95 -49.14 -15.85
C GLY A 28 15.48 -49.55 -15.68
N GLY A 29 14.94 -49.44 -14.48
CA GLY A 29 13.52 -49.60 -14.17
C GLY A 29 13.13 -50.98 -13.65
N PHE A 30 14.10 -51.83 -13.29
CA PHE A 30 13.82 -53.13 -12.65
C PHE A 30 13.45 -52.97 -11.17
N SER A 31 14.05 -51.99 -10.49
CA SER A 31 13.70 -51.60 -9.12
C SER A 31 13.59 -50.09 -8.97
N TYR A 32 12.83 -49.68 -7.96
CA TYR A 32 12.57 -48.26 -7.66
C TYR A 32 12.70 -48.00 -6.15
N THR A 33 13.31 -46.87 -5.83
CA THR A 33 13.35 -46.29 -4.49
C THR A 33 12.46 -45.05 -4.48
N TYR A 34 11.56 -44.96 -3.50
CA TYR A 34 10.71 -43.80 -3.27
C TYR A 34 11.42 -42.79 -2.36
N ALA A 35 11.20 -41.52 -2.66
CA ALA A 35 11.54 -40.37 -1.85
C ALA A 35 10.21 -39.71 -1.46
N ASP A 36 9.72 -40.09 -0.28
CA ASP A 36 8.47 -39.66 0.36
C ASP A 36 8.81 -38.97 1.69
N GLY A 37 9.60 -37.90 1.66
CA GLY A 37 9.83 -37.00 2.81
C GLY A 37 10.75 -37.52 3.93
N GLN A 38 11.05 -38.82 4.02
CA GLN A 38 11.94 -39.35 5.06
C GLN A 38 13.45 -39.22 4.74
N PRO A 39 14.32 -39.02 5.76
CA PRO A 39 15.77 -38.86 5.57
C PRO A 39 16.53 -40.08 4.99
N ALA A 40 15.92 -41.27 5.01
CA ALA A 40 16.62 -42.52 4.67
C ALA A 40 16.43 -43.00 3.22
N GLY A 41 15.42 -42.53 2.48
CA GLY A 41 15.02 -43.14 1.21
C GLY A 41 14.47 -44.57 1.38
N SER A 42 13.47 -44.95 0.57
CA SER A 42 12.56 -46.06 0.87
C SER A 42 13.22 -47.45 1.00
N SER A 43 13.31 -47.96 2.23
CA SER A 43 13.46 -49.41 2.45
C SER A 43 12.11 -50.11 2.68
N ASP A 44 11.04 -49.33 2.75
CA ASP A 44 9.67 -49.66 3.18
C ASP A 44 8.59 -49.32 2.14
N GLY A 45 8.98 -48.79 0.97
CA GLY A 45 8.08 -48.44 -0.14
C GLY A 45 7.49 -47.03 -0.02
N TYR A 46 6.42 -46.77 -0.75
CA TYR A 46 5.66 -45.52 -0.66
C TYR A 46 4.70 -45.56 0.52
N GLN A 47 4.78 -44.57 1.42
CA GLN A 47 3.89 -44.41 2.56
C GLN A 47 3.11 -43.11 2.46
N ILE A 48 1.78 -43.20 2.44
CA ILE A 48 0.88 -42.02 2.31
C ILE A 48 1.09 -41.01 3.45
N GLU A 49 1.41 -41.51 4.65
CA GLU A 49 1.69 -40.70 5.85
C GLU A 49 2.97 -39.87 5.76
N ASN A 50 3.88 -40.24 4.85
CA ASN A 50 5.16 -39.55 4.64
C ASN A 50 5.20 -38.80 3.28
N ALA A 51 4.19 -39.00 2.43
CA ALA A 51 4.13 -38.38 1.12
C ALA A 51 4.21 -36.85 1.21
N GLY A 52 4.87 -36.23 0.22
CA GLY A 52 4.81 -34.80 0.06
C GLY A 52 3.39 -34.36 -0.32
N ASP A 53 3.04 -33.13 0.04
CA ASP A 53 1.74 -32.55 -0.30
C ASP A 53 1.85 -31.70 -1.59
N LEU A 54 1.02 -31.99 -2.59
CA LEU A 54 0.88 -31.20 -3.82
C LEU A 54 -0.52 -30.61 -3.89
N PHE A 55 -0.60 -29.29 -3.76
CA PHE A 55 -1.81 -28.54 -4.07
C PHE A 55 -1.78 -28.02 -5.52
N VAL A 56 -2.78 -28.39 -6.32
CA VAL A 56 -3.02 -27.82 -7.65
C VAL A 56 -4.24 -26.91 -7.57
N GLY A 57 -4.05 -25.61 -7.74
CA GLY A 57 -5.14 -24.62 -7.73
C GLY A 57 -5.99 -24.64 -9.01
N ASP A 58 -7.25 -24.22 -8.91
CA ASP A 58 -8.12 -23.97 -10.06
C ASP A 58 -7.65 -22.72 -10.83
N GLN A 59 -7.72 -22.74 -12.17
CA GLN A 59 -7.39 -21.58 -13.01
C GLN A 59 -8.57 -20.61 -13.14
N ALA A 60 -9.76 -20.95 -12.64
CA ALA A 60 -10.97 -20.13 -12.73
C ALA A 60 -11.03 -18.98 -11.72
N ALA A 61 -10.42 -19.13 -10.54
CA ALA A 61 -10.12 -18.04 -9.62
C ALA A 61 -8.64 -18.14 -9.27
N ARG A 62 -7.84 -17.14 -9.70
CA ARG A 62 -6.44 -17.12 -9.30
C ARG A 62 -6.37 -16.58 -7.88
N VAL A 63 -5.53 -17.20 -7.06
CA VAL A 63 -5.01 -16.56 -5.84
C VAL A 63 -4.48 -15.20 -6.25
N ALA A 64 -4.94 -14.13 -5.59
CA ALA A 64 -4.49 -12.78 -5.84
C ALA A 64 -2.96 -12.74 -5.87
N ARG A 65 -2.39 -12.24 -6.98
CA ARG A 65 -0.97 -11.94 -7.10
C ARG A 65 -0.71 -10.50 -6.65
N GLU A 66 0.57 -10.17 -6.49
CA GLU A 66 1.01 -8.83 -6.09
C GLU A 66 0.40 -7.85 -7.09
N GLY A 67 -0.42 -6.93 -6.58
CA GLY A 67 -1.06 -5.91 -7.40
C GLY A 67 -2.30 -6.23 -8.17
N GLN A 68 -3.01 -7.27 -7.76
CA GLN A 68 -4.30 -7.58 -8.38
C GLN A 68 -5.49 -7.06 -7.59
N VAL A 69 -5.30 -6.65 -6.33
CA VAL A 69 -6.33 -6.04 -5.48
C VAL A 69 -5.78 -4.76 -4.88
N VAL A 70 -6.62 -3.75 -4.80
CA VAL A 70 -6.30 -2.40 -4.32
C VAL A 70 -7.24 -2.06 -3.17
N ILE A 71 -6.71 -1.55 -2.07
CA ILE A 71 -7.46 -0.93 -0.99
C ILE A 71 -7.98 0.41 -1.54
N SER A 72 -9.28 0.47 -1.80
CA SER A 72 -9.90 1.60 -2.51
C SER A 72 -10.48 2.64 -1.56
N GLU A 73 -10.98 2.22 -0.41
CA GLU A 73 -11.74 3.09 0.49
C GLU A 73 -11.65 2.58 1.92
N ILE A 74 -11.56 3.50 2.88
CA ILE A 74 -11.38 3.21 4.31
C ILE A 74 -12.33 4.13 5.11
N LEU A 75 -13.20 3.55 5.93
CA LEU A 75 -13.95 4.29 6.96
C LEU A 75 -13.35 3.97 8.33
N TYR A 76 -12.51 4.87 8.83
CA TYR A 76 -11.86 4.75 10.14
C TYR A 76 -12.64 5.45 11.26
N ASP A 77 -13.26 6.61 11.01
CA ASP A 77 -14.02 7.38 12.01
C ASP A 77 -15.52 7.46 11.64
N PRO A 78 -16.32 6.41 11.90
CA PRO A 78 -17.76 6.43 11.67
C PRO A 78 -18.50 7.37 12.62
N ASN A 79 -19.41 8.19 12.09
CA ASN A 79 -20.23 9.09 12.90
C ASN A 79 -21.59 8.47 13.22
N GLY A 80 -21.92 8.40 14.51
CA GLY A 80 -23.20 7.87 14.99
C GLY A 80 -23.27 6.35 15.10
N ILE A 81 -22.19 5.64 14.72
CA ILE A 81 -21.98 4.21 14.95
C ILE A 81 -20.61 4.08 15.61
N PRO A 82 -20.47 3.37 16.75
CA PRO A 82 -19.16 3.18 17.37
C PRO A 82 -18.18 2.47 16.43
N ASP A 83 -16.90 2.83 16.49
CA ASP A 83 -15.85 2.36 15.58
C ASP A 83 -15.79 0.83 15.56
N ASN A 84 -15.87 0.21 16.74
CA ASN A 84 -15.89 -1.24 16.90
C ASN A 84 -17.05 -1.98 16.21
N LEU A 85 -18.00 -1.26 15.62
CA LEU A 85 -19.11 -1.74 14.79
C LEU A 85 -19.15 -1.12 13.38
N GLY A 86 -18.70 0.13 13.22
CA GLY A 86 -18.93 0.95 12.05
C GLY A 86 -17.77 1.02 11.06
N GLU A 87 -16.55 0.65 11.45
CA GLU A 87 -15.40 0.73 10.55
C GLU A 87 -15.45 -0.33 9.45
N TRP A 88 -14.89 0.03 8.29
CA TRP A 88 -14.73 -0.90 7.17
C TRP A 88 -13.62 -0.49 6.21
N ILE A 89 -13.16 -1.49 5.45
CA ILE A 89 -12.15 -1.41 4.41
C ILE A 89 -12.76 -1.98 3.14
N GLU A 90 -12.58 -1.28 2.02
CA GLU A 90 -12.98 -1.76 0.70
C GLU A 90 -11.79 -2.20 -0.14
N LEU A 91 -11.99 -3.32 -0.83
CA LEU A 91 -11.05 -3.93 -1.76
C LEU A 91 -11.62 -3.87 -3.17
N PHE A 92 -10.87 -3.28 -4.10
CA PHE A 92 -11.17 -3.21 -5.51
C PHE A 92 -10.34 -4.20 -6.33
N ASN A 93 -10.96 -4.84 -7.30
CA ASN A 93 -10.31 -5.69 -8.28
C ASN A 93 -10.27 -5.00 -9.66
N PRO A 94 -9.14 -4.40 -10.08
CA PRO A 94 -8.99 -3.80 -11.41
C PRO A 94 -8.94 -4.80 -12.58
N THR A 95 -9.01 -6.09 -12.32
CA THR A 95 -8.85 -7.13 -13.35
C THR A 95 -10.18 -7.58 -13.94
N ASP A 96 -10.11 -8.25 -15.10
CA ASP A 96 -11.28 -8.75 -15.83
C ASP A 96 -11.79 -10.12 -15.34
N ARG A 97 -11.39 -10.54 -14.14
CA ARG A 97 -11.70 -11.85 -13.55
C ARG A 97 -11.91 -11.75 -12.07
N ASP A 98 -12.71 -12.65 -11.53
CA ASP A 98 -12.89 -12.79 -10.10
C ASP A 98 -11.57 -13.21 -9.43
N LEU A 99 -11.26 -12.59 -8.30
CA LEU A 99 -10.08 -12.89 -7.49
C LEU A 99 -10.50 -13.52 -6.17
N ASP A 100 -9.89 -14.67 -5.86
CA ASP A 100 -10.16 -15.41 -4.63
C ASP A 100 -9.11 -15.05 -3.56
N LEU A 101 -9.60 -14.54 -2.43
CA LEU A 101 -8.81 -14.11 -1.28
C LEU A 101 -8.79 -15.14 -0.15
N THR A 102 -9.26 -16.36 -0.37
CA THR A 102 -9.31 -17.42 0.66
C THR A 102 -7.98 -17.69 1.35
N THR A 103 -6.84 -17.46 0.68
CA THR A 103 -5.50 -17.63 1.27
C THR A 103 -4.87 -16.32 1.73
N CYS A 104 -5.65 -15.27 1.87
CA CYS A 104 -5.22 -13.92 2.19
C CYS A 104 -5.82 -13.46 3.52
N PHE A 105 -5.25 -12.40 4.07
CA PHE A 105 -5.73 -11.73 5.27
C PHE A 105 -5.46 -10.23 5.17
N LEU A 106 -6.25 -9.43 5.89
CA LEU A 106 -5.89 -8.06 6.23
C LEU A 106 -5.11 -8.05 7.53
N GLU A 107 -4.15 -7.14 7.67
CA GLU A 107 -3.51 -6.84 8.95
C GLU A 107 -3.28 -5.35 9.13
N ASP A 108 -3.23 -4.93 10.39
CA ASP A 108 -3.01 -3.56 10.82
C ASP A 108 -1.53 -3.29 11.21
N ALA A 109 -1.24 -2.10 11.74
CA ALA A 109 0.08 -1.77 12.27
C ALA A 109 0.52 -2.67 13.44
N THR A 110 -0.43 -3.23 14.20
CA THR A 110 -0.15 -4.15 15.33
C THR A 110 0.08 -5.61 14.90
N ARG A 111 -0.12 -5.91 13.61
CA ARG A 111 -0.09 -7.25 12.98
C ARG A 111 -1.18 -8.18 13.48
N GLU A 112 -2.32 -7.64 13.89
CA GLU A 112 -3.51 -8.44 14.12
C GLU A 112 -4.14 -8.83 12.78
N GLN A 113 -4.40 -10.11 12.57
CA GLN A 113 -4.79 -10.65 11.26
C GLN A 113 -6.30 -10.94 11.17
N ALA A 114 -6.88 -10.59 10.03
CA ALA A 114 -8.25 -10.88 9.63
C ALA A 114 -8.27 -11.79 8.39
N PRO A 115 -8.45 -13.12 8.54
CA PRO A 115 -8.55 -14.03 7.42
C PRO A 115 -9.72 -13.69 6.48
N LEU A 116 -9.48 -13.77 5.17
CA LEU A 116 -10.47 -13.50 4.12
C LEU A 116 -11.03 -14.79 3.50
N ASP A 117 -11.23 -15.82 4.33
CA ASP A 117 -11.72 -17.13 3.91
C ASP A 117 -13.04 -17.02 3.12
N GLY A 118 -13.03 -17.45 1.84
CA GLY A 118 -14.20 -17.41 0.98
C GLY A 118 -14.57 -16.04 0.41
N VAL A 119 -13.76 -15.00 0.65
CA VAL A 119 -13.95 -13.69 0.03
C VAL A 119 -13.53 -13.75 -1.44
N ILE A 120 -14.47 -13.39 -2.32
CA ILE A 120 -14.23 -13.22 -3.75
C ILE A 120 -14.44 -11.75 -4.09
N VAL A 121 -13.45 -11.12 -4.73
CA VAL A 121 -13.60 -9.78 -5.31
C VAL A 121 -13.94 -9.95 -6.79
N PRO A 122 -15.16 -9.61 -7.24
CA PRO A 122 -15.58 -9.82 -8.62
C PRO A 122 -14.72 -9.05 -9.62
N ALA A 123 -14.66 -9.49 -10.88
CA ALA A 123 -14.05 -8.73 -11.98
C ALA A 123 -14.55 -7.28 -12.03
N PHE A 124 -13.64 -6.30 -12.03
CA PHE A 124 -13.96 -4.87 -11.96
C PHE A 124 -14.90 -4.49 -10.80
N GLY A 125 -14.94 -5.32 -9.76
CA GLY A 125 -15.86 -5.22 -8.64
C GLY A 125 -15.15 -4.97 -7.33
N TYR A 126 -15.96 -4.96 -6.27
CA TYR A 126 -15.56 -4.56 -4.92
C TYR A 126 -15.95 -5.62 -3.91
N ALA A 127 -15.22 -5.69 -2.80
CA ALA A 127 -15.57 -6.43 -1.61
C ALA A 127 -15.29 -5.58 -0.38
N VAL A 128 -16.21 -5.60 0.60
CA VAL A 128 -16.08 -4.82 1.83
C VAL A 128 -15.80 -5.75 3.00
N VAL A 129 -14.79 -5.44 3.80
CA VAL A 129 -14.50 -6.09 5.08
C VAL A 129 -14.85 -5.10 6.18
N ALA A 130 -15.64 -5.49 7.17
CA ALA A 130 -16.17 -4.56 8.18
C ALA A 130 -16.08 -5.11 9.59
N ARG A 131 -16.29 -4.27 10.60
CA ARG A 131 -16.32 -4.70 12.01
C ARG A 131 -17.46 -5.65 12.36
N SER A 132 -18.54 -5.67 11.57
CA SER A 132 -19.69 -6.55 11.76
C SER A 132 -20.31 -6.96 10.44
N LEU A 133 -20.75 -8.22 10.34
CA LEU A 133 -21.55 -8.73 9.22
C LEU A 133 -23.04 -8.35 9.31
N ASP A 134 -23.51 -7.85 10.45
CA ASP A 134 -24.93 -7.50 10.64
C ASP A 134 -25.20 -6.08 10.12
N PRO A 135 -25.94 -5.93 9.00
CA PRO A 135 -26.24 -4.61 8.43
C PRO A 135 -27.06 -3.73 9.36
N ALA A 136 -27.74 -4.29 10.36
CA ALA A 136 -28.53 -3.53 11.32
C ALA A 136 -27.67 -2.71 12.30
N VAL A 137 -26.37 -3.04 12.44
CA VAL A 137 -25.49 -2.39 13.41
C VAL A 137 -24.26 -1.74 12.79
N ASN A 138 -23.88 -2.09 11.55
CA ASN A 138 -22.70 -1.56 10.87
C ASN A 138 -23.00 -0.40 9.90
N GLY A 139 -24.22 0.16 9.94
CA GLY A 139 -24.62 1.24 9.04
C GLY A 139 -25.23 0.79 7.71
N GLY A 140 -25.64 -0.48 7.60
CA GLY A 140 -26.28 -1.03 6.41
C GLY A 140 -25.33 -1.68 5.41
N ILE A 141 -24.05 -1.81 5.77
CA ILE A 141 -22.98 -2.36 4.95
C ILE A 141 -23.19 -3.87 4.75
N GLN A 142 -23.12 -4.32 3.50
CA GLN A 142 -23.09 -5.74 3.14
C GLN A 142 -21.64 -6.22 3.13
N ALA A 143 -21.11 -6.59 4.29
CA ALA A 143 -19.73 -7.03 4.41
C ALA A 143 -19.53 -8.48 3.95
N ALA A 144 -18.41 -8.73 3.27
CA ALA A 144 -17.97 -10.06 2.83
C ALA A 144 -17.22 -10.82 3.94
N ALA A 145 -16.53 -10.11 4.82
CA ALA A 145 -15.79 -10.66 5.96
C ALA A 145 -15.69 -9.63 7.09
N THR A 146 -15.07 -10.03 8.21
CA THR A 146 -14.82 -9.15 9.35
C THR A 146 -13.37 -9.08 9.75
N PHE A 147 -12.97 -7.98 10.38
CA PHE A 147 -11.65 -7.82 11.00
C PHE A 147 -11.74 -7.50 12.51
N PRO A 148 -10.76 -7.92 13.32
CA PRO A 148 -10.79 -7.79 14.78
C PRO A 148 -10.12 -6.51 15.32
N PHE A 149 -9.27 -5.84 14.54
CA PHE A 149 -8.50 -4.65 14.90
C PHE A 149 -9.27 -3.34 14.65
N THR A 150 -8.91 -2.28 15.36
CA THR A 150 -9.48 -0.93 15.16
C THR A 150 -8.66 -0.19 14.11
N LEU A 151 -9.30 0.71 13.37
CA LEU A 151 -8.63 1.65 12.47
C LEU A 151 -8.42 2.96 13.23
N ASP A 152 -7.17 3.33 13.49
CA ASP A 152 -6.89 4.50 14.35
C ASP A 152 -7.35 5.83 13.69
N ASP A 153 -8.04 6.67 14.48
CA ASP A 153 -8.55 8.00 14.09
C ASP A 153 -7.46 9.05 13.80
N ASP A 154 -6.21 8.74 14.13
CA ASP A 154 -5.04 9.60 13.93
C ASP A 154 -4.13 9.10 12.78
N GLY A 155 -4.48 7.97 12.16
CA GLY A 155 -3.71 7.30 11.10
C GLY A 155 -3.32 5.87 11.46
N ASP A 156 -3.31 4.98 10.47
CA ASP A 156 -3.00 3.56 10.65
C ASP A 156 -2.43 2.95 9.36
N VAL A 157 -2.01 1.69 9.46
CA VAL A 157 -1.57 0.86 8.35
C VAL A 157 -2.63 -0.20 8.08
N VAL A 158 -3.06 -0.34 6.84
CA VAL A 158 -3.85 -1.48 6.37
C VAL A 158 -3.07 -2.21 5.30
N SER A 159 -2.78 -3.48 5.53
CA SER A 159 -2.06 -4.33 4.56
C SER A 159 -2.90 -5.53 4.15
N LEU A 160 -3.04 -5.75 2.85
CA LEU A 160 -3.59 -6.98 2.28
C LEU A 160 -2.45 -7.94 1.98
N VAL A 161 -2.42 -9.08 2.66
CA VAL A 161 -1.33 -10.06 2.55
C VAL A 161 -1.87 -11.41 2.12
N CYS A 162 -1.24 -12.00 1.11
CA CYS A 162 -1.47 -13.39 0.71
C CYS A 162 -0.18 -14.19 0.93
N ARG A 163 0.48 -14.64 -0.15
CA ARG A 163 1.85 -15.19 -0.06
C ARG A 163 2.92 -14.10 0.16
N PHE A 164 2.59 -12.88 -0.22
CA PHE A 164 3.36 -11.64 -0.09
C PHE A 164 2.35 -10.51 0.16
N GLU A 165 2.84 -9.33 0.51
CA GLU A 165 2.04 -8.10 0.53
C GLU A 165 1.49 -7.84 -0.87
N VAL A 166 0.16 -7.87 -1.01
CA VAL A 166 -0.52 -7.56 -2.27
C VAL A 166 -0.62 -6.05 -2.42
N ASP A 167 -0.97 -5.38 -1.33
CA ASP A 167 -1.20 -3.95 -1.24
C ASP A 167 -1.10 -3.47 0.21
N ARG A 168 -0.77 -2.19 0.41
CA ARG A 168 -0.60 -1.58 1.73
C ARG A 168 -0.90 -0.09 1.65
N VAL A 169 -1.77 0.40 2.53
CA VAL A 169 -2.02 1.83 2.71
C VAL A 169 -1.56 2.22 4.11
N ASP A 170 -0.62 3.15 4.19
CA ASP A 170 -0.14 3.79 5.43
C ASP A 170 -0.74 5.20 5.46
N TYR A 171 -1.94 5.33 6.01
CA TYR A 171 -2.69 6.59 5.96
C TYR A 171 -2.46 7.41 7.23
N ASP A 172 -2.23 8.70 7.05
CA ASP A 172 -2.33 9.68 8.13
C ASP A 172 -3.72 10.35 8.13
N VAL A 173 -3.97 11.21 9.11
CA VAL A 173 -5.17 12.04 9.14
C VAL A 173 -4.79 13.50 9.02
N GLY A 174 -4.94 14.03 7.81
CA GLY A 174 -4.73 15.45 7.59
C GLY A 174 -3.26 15.88 7.59
N LEU A 175 -2.35 15.05 7.06
CA LEU A 175 -0.99 15.44 6.64
C LEU A 175 -0.65 15.15 5.16
N GLU A 176 -0.77 13.94 4.67
CA GLU A 176 -0.72 13.60 3.24
C GLU A 176 -2.09 13.15 2.73
N PHE A 177 -2.83 12.43 3.58
CA PHE A 177 -4.18 11.95 3.33
C PHE A 177 -5.25 12.96 3.80
N PRO A 178 -6.49 12.85 3.28
CA PRO A 178 -7.62 13.65 3.75
C PRO A 178 -8.00 13.30 5.20
N ALA A 179 -8.47 14.29 5.96
CA ALA A 179 -9.12 14.04 7.23
C ALA A 179 -10.63 13.89 7.01
N ALA A 180 -11.21 12.82 7.51
CA ALA A 180 -12.63 12.49 7.35
C ALA A 180 -13.22 12.00 8.68
N THR A 181 -14.35 12.57 9.08
CA THR A 181 -15.15 12.11 10.23
C THR A 181 -16.59 11.90 9.75
N GLY A 182 -17.13 10.71 10.00
CA GLY A 182 -18.46 10.31 9.53
C GLY A 182 -18.56 9.96 8.06
N THR A 183 -17.43 9.91 7.37
CA THR A 183 -17.29 9.48 5.98
C THR A 183 -15.94 8.83 5.82
N SER A 184 -15.81 8.04 4.77
CA SER A 184 -14.59 7.35 4.40
C SER A 184 -13.56 8.32 3.78
N ILE A 185 -12.33 7.85 3.70
CA ILE A 185 -11.36 8.32 2.72
C ILE A 185 -11.34 7.33 1.55
N GLN A 186 -11.22 7.82 0.33
CA GLN A 186 -11.15 6.98 -0.87
C GLN A 186 -10.07 7.47 -1.83
N VAL A 187 -9.42 6.52 -2.51
CA VAL A 187 -8.55 6.84 -3.65
C VAL A 187 -9.39 7.21 -4.88
N ASP A 188 -8.91 8.17 -5.66
CA ASP A 188 -9.53 8.59 -6.91
C ASP A 188 -9.75 7.40 -7.86
N VAL A 189 -10.92 7.36 -8.50
CA VAL A 189 -11.31 6.28 -9.43
C VAL A 189 -10.33 6.07 -10.60
N ALA A 190 -9.59 7.10 -11.00
CA ALA A 190 -8.57 7.03 -12.05
C ALA A 190 -7.20 6.58 -11.54
N HIS A 191 -7.01 6.48 -10.22
CA HIS A 191 -5.75 6.20 -9.54
C HIS A 191 -5.83 4.96 -8.63
N GLN A 192 -6.73 4.02 -8.94
CA GLN A 192 -6.88 2.73 -8.26
C GLN A 192 -5.85 1.69 -8.73
N SER A 193 -4.57 2.00 -8.53
CA SER A 193 -3.47 1.06 -8.75
C SER A 193 -2.53 1.03 -7.55
N LEU A 194 -1.80 -0.08 -7.39
CA LEU A 194 -0.93 -0.35 -6.25
C LEU A 194 0.04 0.74 -5.81
N ARG A 195 0.47 1.60 -6.74
CA ARG A 195 1.46 2.63 -6.41
C ARG A 195 0.82 3.99 -6.25
N GLU A 196 -0.43 4.08 -6.65
CA GLU A 196 -1.19 5.32 -6.65
C GLU A 196 -2.06 5.40 -5.40
N ASN A 197 -2.61 4.29 -4.90
CA ASN A 197 -3.26 4.26 -3.60
C ASN A 197 -2.26 4.42 -2.42
N ASP A 198 -0.96 4.27 -2.64
CA ASP A 198 0.07 4.65 -1.65
C ASP A 198 0.27 6.18 -1.53
N GLN A 199 -0.28 6.95 -2.48
CA GLN A 199 -0.03 8.39 -2.58
C GLN A 199 -1.23 9.16 -2.05
N GLY A 200 -1.15 9.67 -0.82
CA GLY A 200 -2.24 10.42 -0.14
C GLY A 200 -2.84 11.57 -0.96
N GLY A 201 -2.08 12.17 -1.89
CA GLY A 201 -2.60 13.18 -2.82
C GLY A 201 -3.65 12.69 -3.82
N TYR A 202 -3.78 11.38 -4.04
CA TYR A 202 -4.88 10.78 -4.81
C TYR A 202 -6.07 10.37 -3.95
N TRP A 203 -5.98 10.56 -2.63
CA TRP A 203 -7.09 10.29 -1.72
C TRP A 203 -7.90 11.56 -1.46
N CYS A 204 -9.22 11.38 -1.35
CA CYS A 204 -10.13 12.44 -0.93
C CYS A 204 -11.17 11.91 0.06
N GLU A 205 -11.84 12.84 0.74
CA GLU A 205 -13.03 12.52 1.54
C GLU A 205 -14.09 11.87 0.63
N GLY A 206 -14.74 10.81 1.11
CA GLY A 206 -15.77 10.07 0.38
C GLY A 206 -17.11 10.79 0.30
N ALA A 207 -18.12 10.06 -0.19
CA ALA A 207 -19.51 10.49 -0.03
C ALA A 207 -19.99 10.26 1.40
N ALA A 208 -21.10 10.88 1.83
CA ALA A 208 -21.69 10.55 3.13
C ALA A 208 -22.03 9.04 3.19
N GLY A 209 -21.39 8.30 4.11
CA GLY A 209 -21.49 6.85 4.20
C GLY A 209 -20.61 6.05 3.23
N GLY A 210 -19.75 6.71 2.46
CA GLY A 210 -18.82 6.12 1.49
C GLY A 210 -19.49 5.52 0.25
N THR A 211 -18.74 4.72 -0.50
CA THR A 211 -19.20 3.95 -1.66
C THR A 211 -19.11 2.42 -1.47
N PRO A 212 -19.47 1.85 -0.30
CA PRO A 212 -19.23 0.45 0.03
C PRO A 212 -19.87 -0.52 -0.98
N GLY A 213 -19.03 -1.35 -1.59
CA GLY A 213 -19.37 -2.30 -2.65
C GLY A 213 -19.52 -1.67 -4.04
N GLY A 214 -19.07 -0.43 -4.23
CA GLY A 214 -19.29 0.37 -5.43
C GLY A 214 -18.05 1.18 -5.82
N ALA A 215 -18.13 1.83 -6.98
CA ALA A 215 -17.01 2.63 -7.47
C ALA A 215 -16.87 3.95 -6.70
N ASN A 216 -15.65 4.22 -6.22
CA ASN A 216 -15.24 5.52 -5.71
C ASN A 216 -15.57 6.65 -6.69
N ARG A 217 -15.70 7.87 -6.14
CA ARG A 217 -15.85 9.07 -6.95
C ARG A 217 -14.51 9.58 -7.49
N ASP A 218 -14.60 10.43 -8.49
CA ASP A 218 -13.52 11.33 -8.93
C ASP A 218 -13.26 12.36 -7.80
N CYS A 219 -12.01 12.43 -7.35
CA CYS A 219 -11.54 13.33 -6.30
C CYS A 219 -11.28 14.75 -6.82
N GLY A 220 -11.33 14.95 -8.13
CA GLY A 220 -11.02 16.20 -8.78
C GLY A 220 -9.52 16.38 -9.04
N PRO A 221 -9.11 17.54 -9.57
CA PRO A 221 -7.71 17.81 -9.85
C PRO A 221 -6.89 17.88 -8.56
N LEU A 222 -5.65 17.44 -8.63
CA LEU A 222 -4.69 17.60 -7.54
C LEU A 222 -4.50 19.08 -7.22
N GLU A 223 -4.71 19.46 -5.96
CA GLU A 223 -4.59 20.85 -5.49
C GLU A 223 -3.30 21.09 -4.69
N GLY A 224 -2.75 22.29 -4.83
CA GLY A 224 -1.60 22.72 -4.03
C GLY A 224 -1.90 22.77 -2.54
N PHE A 225 -0.89 22.53 -1.71
CA PHE A 225 -1.03 22.64 -0.26
C PHE A 225 -1.34 24.08 0.17
N SER A 226 -1.95 24.25 1.35
CA SER A 226 -1.96 25.56 2.02
C SER A 226 -0.63 25.82 2.71
N ALA A 227 -0.35 27.08 3.08
CA ALA A 227 0.85 27.43 3.83
C ALA A 227 0.89 26.72 5.20
N GLU A 228 -0.25 26.62 5.87
CA GLU A 228 -0.39 25.92 7.15
C GLU A 228 -0.10 24.42 7.00
N ARG A 229 -0.60 23.82 5.91
CA ARG A 229 -0.34 22.41 5.60
C ARG A 229 1.13 22.16 5.27
N MET A 230 1.76 23.06 4.53
CA MET A 230 3.21 22.98 4.26
C MET A 230 4.03 23.06 5.55
N GLN A 231 3.67 23.96 6.47
CA GLN A 231 4.33 24.03 7.77
C GLN A 231 4.20 22.72 8.53
N ALA A 232 2.99 22.14 8.60
CA ALA A 232 2.76 20.87 9.29
C ALA A 232 3.60 19.71 8.70
N ILE A 233 3.68 19.62 7.37
CA ILE A 233 4.51 18.63 6.68
C ILE A 233 5.99 18.80 7.06
N PHE A 234 6.50 20.04 7.09
CA PHE A 234 7.88 20.27 7.50
C PHE A 234 8.13 20.00 8.98
N ASP A 235 7.17 20.31 9.86
CA ASP A 235 7.28 20.04 11.29
C ASP A 235 7.39 18.54 11.59
N VAL A 236 6.79 17.69 10.76
CA VAL A 236 6.87 16.23 10.88
C VAL A 236 8.13 15.66 10.22
N HIS A 237 8.36 16.01 8.94
CA HIS A 237 9.36 15.31 8.14
C HIS A 237 10.74 15.96 8.15
N CYS A 238 10.86 17.20 8.63
CA CYS A 238 12.12 17.93 8.72
C CYS A 238 12.54 18.20 10.19
N ASP A 239 11.90 17.52 11.13
CA ASP A 239 12.15 17.67 12.56
C ASP A 239 13.60 17.36 12.95
N GLY A 240 14.08 18.07 13.97
CA GLY A 240 15.40 17.91 14.55
C GLY A 240 16.56 18.50 13.74
N CYS A 241 16.36 18.83 12.45
CA CYS A 241 17.41 19.43 11.61
C CYS A 241 17.07 20.84 11.12
N HIS A 242 15.81 21.12 10.78
CA HIS A 242 15.39 22.39 10.20
C HIS A 242 14.28 23.10 10.99
N THR A 243 13.74 22.50 12.04
CA THR A 243 12.66 23.06 12.88
C THR A 243 13.09 23.13 14.35
N HIS A 244 12.26 23.74 15.20
CA HIS A 244 12.48 23.85 16.65
C HIS A 244 13.79 24.56 17.01
N GLY A 245 14.16 25.59 16.24
CA GLY A 245 15.38 26.36 16.38
C GLY A 245 16.61 25.71 15.74
N ALA A 246 16.46 24.53 15.13
CA ALA A 246 17.54 23.89 14.37
C ALA A 246 17.71 24.59 13.02
N VAL A 247 18.97 24.93 12.70
CA VAL A 247 19.35 25.57 11.44
C VAL A 247 20.51 24.81 10.83
N THR A 248 20.19 23.87 9.95
CA THR A 248 21.18 23.08 9.21
C THR A 248 21.38 23.68 7.83
N GLU A 249 22.64 23.89 7.42
CA GLU A 249 23.00 24.47 6.12
C GLU A 249 22.34 25.84 5.84
N GLY A 250 22.01 26.59 6.90
CA GLY A 250 21.40 27.92 6.82
C GLY A 250 19.89 27.91 6.53
N LEU A 251 19.22 26.75 6.55
CA LEU A 251 17.77 26.63 6.41
C LEU A 251 17.11 26.44 7.78
N SER A 252 16.15 27.32 8.10
CA SER A 252 15.15 27.13 9.14
C SER A 252 13.77 27.05 8.47
N LEU A 253 12.92 26.18 8.99
CA LEU A 253 11.52 26.02 8.60
C LEU A 253 10.57 26.47 9.71
N ASP A 254 11.08 27.07 10.80
CA ASP A 254 10.26 27.69 11.83
C ASP A 254 9.63 28.99 11.29
N GLY A 255 8.34 28.94 10.97
CA GLY A 255 7.69 30.02 10.23
C GLY A 255 8.07 29.99 8.75
N PHE A 256 7.87 28.82 8.14
CA PHE A 256 8.17 28.44 6.77
C PHE A 256 8.10 29.59 5.75
N GLU A 257 6.98 30.30 5.65
CA GLU A 257 6.81 31.37 4.66
C GLU A 257 7.86 32.47 4.83
N ALA A 258 8.03 32.98 6.05
CA ALA A 258 8.96 34.07 6.35
C ALA A 258 10.43 33.66 6.17
N GLN A 259 10.73 32.37 6.34
CA GLN A 259 12.10 31.85 6.24
C GLN A 259 12.50 31.40 4.84
N THR A 260 11.55 31.20 3.92
CA THR A 260 11.84 30.58 2.62
C THR A 260 11.51 31.46 1.43
N PHE A 261 10.52 32.34 1.52
CA PHE A 261 10.06 33.11 0.37
C PHE A 261 11.05 34.23 0.04
N ASN A 262 11.58 34.22 -1.19
CA ASN A 262 12.63 35.13 -1.66
C ASN A 262 13.91 35.13 -0.79
N VAL A 263 14.11 34.11 0.03
CA VAL A 263 15.31 33.95 0.85
C VAL A 263 16.38 33.22 0.02
N PRO A 264 17.62 33.75 -0.09
CA PRO A 264 18.68 33.09 -0.83
C PRO A 264 19.02 31.70 -0.28
N SER A 265 19.19 30.71 -1.15
CA SER A 265 19.71 29.40 -0.75
C SER A 265 21.21 29.47 -0.43
N THR A 266 21.65 28.91 0.70
CA THR A 266 23.07 28.77 1.01
C THR A 266 23.80 27.86 0.01
N GLN A 267 23.12 26.82 -0.47
CA GLN A 267 23.71 25.78 -1.33
C GLN A 267 23.57 26.08 -2.84
N LEU A 268 22.77 27.08 -3.20
CA LEU A 268 22.75 27.67 -4.54
C LEU A 268 22.35 29.16 -4.46
N PRO A 269 23.26 30.07 -4.10
CA PRO A 269 22.90 31.49 -3.87
C PRO A 269 22.30 32.23 -5.07
N ALA A 270 22.43 31.66 -6.28
CA ALA A 270 21.83 32.19 -7.50
C ALA A 270 20.32 31.92 -7.60
N MET A 271 19.75 31.09 -6.72
CA MET A 271 18.34 30.70 -6.71
C MET A 271 17.77 30.82 -5.29
N PRO A 272 16.65 31.54 -5.09
CA PRO A 272 15.96 31.56 -3.80
C PRO A 272 15.50 30.17 -3.36
N LEU A 273 15.28 29.98 -2.05
CA LEU A 273 14.65 28.78 -1.49
C LEU A 273 13.27 28.59 -2.12
N ILE A 274 12.42 29.62 -2.07
CA ILE A 274 11.18 29.70 -2.83
C ILE A 274 11.13 31.03 -3.59
N THR A 275 10.88 30.94 -4.89
CA THR A 275 10.47 32.06 -5.73
C THR A 275 8.95 31.99 -5.90
N PRO A 276 8.17 32.88 -5.26
CA PRO A 276 6.72 32.91 -5.41
C PRO A 276 6.29 32.95 -6.88
N GLY A 277 5.35 32.07 -7.25
CA GLY A 277 4.81 31.97 -8.60
C GLY A 277 5.68 31.19 -9.60
N ASP A 278 6.85 30.68 -9.19
CA ASP A 278 7.72 29.89 -10.08
C ASP A 278 8.46 28.77 -9.33
N ARG A 279 7.86 27.56 -9.32
CA ARG A 279 8.51 26.38 -8.74
C ARG A 279 9.85 26.03 -9.40
N ARG A 280 10.04 26.38 -10.69
CA ARG A 280 11.28 26.10 -11.44
C ARG A 280 12.40 27.09 -11.14
N GLN A 281 12.11 28.16 -10.39
CA GLN A 281 13.10 29.07 -9.81
C GLN A 281 13.18 28.92 -8.28
N SER A 282 12.69 27.81 -7.73
CA SER A 282 12.64 27.56 -6.28
C SER A 282 13.56 26.41 -5.90
N TYR A 283 14.68 26.71 -5.24
CA TYR A 283 15.68 25.70 -4.91
C TYR A 283 15.18 24.64 -3.92
N LEU A 284 14.28 25.02 -3.00
CA LEU A 284 13.68 24.07 -2.07
C LEU A 284 12.86 23.00 -2.80
N TYR A 285 12.15 23.36 -3.87
CA TYR A 285 11.43 22.40 -4.73
C TYR A 285 12.39 21.35 -5.31
N TYR A 286 13.52 21.79 -5.87
CA TYR A 286 14.55 20.88 -6.40
C TYR A 286 15.19 20.00 -5.32
N LYS A 287 15.34 20.51 -4.10
CA LYS A 287 15.89 19.75 -2.97
C LYS A 287 14.92 18.68 -2.48
N LEU A 288 13.62 18.94 -2.53
CA LEU A 288 12.57 17.99 -2.15
C LEU A 288 12.29 16.96 -3.25
N SER A 289 12.34 17.35 -4.54
CA SER A 289 12.16 16.44 -5.67
C SER A 289 13.40 15.57 -5.97
N GLY A 290 14.56 15.92 -5.40
CA GLY A 290 15.83 15.25 -5.67
C GLY A 290 16.49 15.68 -6.99
N GLU A 291 15.92 16.66 -7.68
CA GLU A 291 16.39 17.15 -8.97
C GLU A 291 17.45 18.24 -8.86
N HIS A 292 17.86 18.67 -7.67
CA HIS A 292 18.87 19.73 -7.47
C HIS A 292 20.22 19.42 -8.15
N PHE A 293 20.57 18.15 -8.35
CA PHE A 293 21.77 17.74 -9.09
C PHE A 293 21.72 18.09 -10.58
N GLN A 294 20.53 18.36 -11.12
CA GLN A 294 20.34 18.78 -12.51
C GLN A 294 20.61 20.28 -12.70
N LEU A 295 20.63 21.06 -11.62
CA LEU A 295 20.91 22.49 -11.67
C LEU A 295 22.41 22.76 -11.76
N PRO A 296 22.86 23.69 -12.62
CA PRO A 296 24.23 24.15 -12.62
C PRO A 296 24.61 24.73 -11.25
N GLY A 297 25.51 24.05 -10.54
CA GLY A 297 25.97 24.48 -9.21
C GLY A 297 25.09 24.03 -8.04
N GLY A 298 24.05 23.22 -8.27
CA GLY A 298 23.30 22.59 -7.19
C GLY A 298 24.17 21.60 -6.39
N GLN A 299 24.05 21.62 -5.06
CA GLN A 299 24.90 20.84 -4.15
C GLN A 299 24.13 20.24 -2.96
N GLY A 300 24.80 19.37 -2.20
CA GLY A 300 24.26 18.68 -1.04
C GLY A 300 23.46 17.42 -1.38
N VAL A 301 22.79 16.84 -0.38
CA VAL A 301 21.98 15.62 -0.52
C VAL A 301 20.53 15.91 -0.90
N TRP A 302 19.83 14.91 -1.44
CA TRP A 302 18.36 14.95 -1.59
C TRP A 302 17.73 15.00 -0.19
N MET A 303 16.75 15.90 0.00
CA MET A 303 15.99 16.05 1.23
C MET A 303 14.53 15.61 1.07
N PRO A 304 13.88 15.09 2.13
CA PRO A 304 14.54 14.57 3.33
C PRO A 304 15.31 13.26 3.03
N PRO A 305 16.47 13.02 3.65
CA PRO A 305 17.40 11.98 3.21
C PRO A 305 17.01 10.57 3.64
N ALA A 306 16.12 10.44 4.64
CA ALA A 306 15.69 9.15 5.18
C ALA A 306 14.50 8.57 4.40
N VAL A 307 13.46 9.39 4.18
CA VAL A 307 12.22 9.00 3.50
C VAL A 307 11.84 10.12 2.54
N PRO A 308 12.17 10.02 1.24
CA PRO A 308 11.77 11.02 0.26
C PRO A 308 10.26 11.18 0.22
N PHE A 309 9.79 12.41 -0.03
CA PHE A 309 8.36 12.66 -0.18
C PHE A 309 7.76 11.92 -1.38
N PRO A 310 6.50 11.46 -1.28
CA PRO A 310 5.78 10.91 -2.41
C PRO A 310 5.67 11.88 -3.59
N PRO A 311 5.55 11.38 -4.84
CA PRO A 311 5.44 12.23 -6.01
C PRO A 311 4.27 13.22 -5.96
N THR A 312 3.09 12.83 -5.45
CA THR A 312 1.97 13.75 -5.28
C THR A 312 2.27 14.84 -4.24
N THR A 313 2.94 14.53 -3.13
CA THR A 313 3.38 15.54 -2.15
C THR A 313 4.30 16.58 -2.81
N ILE A 314 5.25 16.15 -3.65
CA ILE A 314 6.11 17.06 -4.42
C ILE A 314 5.30 17.92 -5.40
N GLU A 315 4.37 17.33 -6.14
CA GLU A 315 3.54 18.08 -7.09
C GLU A 315 2.65 19.11 -6.39
N ARG A 316 2.02 18.76 -5.27
CA ARG A 316 1.21 19.67 -4.45
C ARG A 316 2.04 20.81 -3.86
N PHE A 317 3.29 20.56 -3.48
CA PHE A 317 4.21 21.63 -3.09
C PHE A 317 4.55 22.54 -4.28
N GLY A 318 4.76 21.98 -5.46
CA GLY A 318 4.96 22.75 -6.68
C GLY A 318 3.77 23.64 -7.05
N LEU A 319 2.55 23.09 -6.96
CA LEU A 319 1.30 23.82 -7.17
C LEU A 319 1.10 24.93 -6.14
N PHE A 320 1.48 24.69 -4.88
CA PHE A 320 1.51 25.73 -3.85
C PHE A 320 2.40 26.89 -4.28
N ILE A 321 3.65 26.63 -4.66
CA ILE A 321 4.61 27.67 -5.08
C ILE A 321 4.06 28.45 -6.27
N ASP A 322 3.55 27.76 -7.29
CA ASP A 322 3.01 28.39 -8.51
C ASP A 322 1.78 29.25 -8.23
N GLY A 323 1.04 28.96 -7.15
CA GLY A 323 -0.12 29.74 -6.70
C GLY A 323 0.21 30.99 -5.89
N LEU A 324 1.46 31.17 -5.46
CA LEU A 324 1.89 32.35 -4.70
C LEU A 324 1.94 33.60 -5.60
N GLN A 325 1.68 34.78 -5.00
CA GLN A 325 1.70 36.08 -5.67
C GLN A 325 2.93 36.92 -5.32
#